data_AF-A0A6S6T612-F1
#
_entry.id   AF-A0A6S6T612-F1
#
_cell.length_a   1.000
_cell.length_b   1.000
_cell.length_c   1.000
_cell.angle_alpha   90.00
_cell.angle_beta   90.00
_cell.angle_gamma   90.00
#
_symmetry.space_group_name_H-M   'P 1'
#
loop_
_entity.id
_entity.type
_entity.pdbx_description
1 polymer ?
#
loop_
_entity_poly.entity_id
_entity_poly.type
_entity_poly.pdbx_seq_one_letter_code
_entity_poly.pdbx_strand_id
1 'polypeptide(L)'
;MKENILKEIKEKVTQEKEIDCLDRASPYRTRRLFYEHTYLKSISSEHDKLFNEIFYVPKELKHELEHSLKEIKSKDDAIRIKSARYFQRQSYDTTAMCVEIWLAHPLTVELIIKALEKEENKKIIPYLIMALGMIAFRYQFKDLRIYEAVKPFFYDKKRTSKEIKIRLMSTLCNFENPEKWEYVYEVLKNKPNDLAFKLINRIIGGYFYRSNNTVQNMSREMKNNFIKVLMSYDNLYAKEILDTLKNNDKRN
;
A
#
# COMPACT_ATOMS: atom_id res chain seq x y z
N MET A 1 20.29 7.51 -2.52
CA MET A 1 20.19 7.21 -3.96
C MET A 1 21.57 7.32 -4.60
N LYS A 2 21.91 6.50 -5.60
CA LYS A 2 23.21 6.60 -6.29
C LYS A 2 23.25 7.88 -7.15
N GLU A 3 24.38 8.59 -7.18
CA GLU A 3 24.51 9.89 -7.87
C GLU A 3 24.21 9.81 -9.37
N ASN A 4 24.64 8.74 -10.04
CA ASN A 4 24.37 8.51 -11.46
C ASN A 4 22.87 8.40 -11.76
N ILE A 5 22.09 7.78 -10.88
CA ILE A 5 20.63 7.63 -11.02
C ILE A 5 19.94 8.97 -10.79
N LEU A 6 20.40 9.75 -9.80
CA LEU A 6 19.87 11.09 -9.56
C LEU A 6 20.13 12.01 -10.76
N LYS A 7 21.32 11.94 -11.37
CA LYS A 7 21.64 12.68 -12.58
C LYS A 7 20.71 12.31 -13.74
N GLU A 8 20.52 11.01 -13.98
CA GLU A 8 19.59 10.51 -15.01
C GLU A 8 18.15 11.00 -14.79
N ILE A 9 17.67 10.96 -13.55
CA ILE A 9 16.35 11.47 -13.18
C ILE A 9 16.25 12.97 -13.50
N LYS A 10 17.22 13.78 -13.05
CA LYS A 10 17.22 15.23 -13.29
C LYS A 10 17.24 15.56 -14.79
N GLU A 11 18.05 14.85 -15.59
CA GLU A 11 18.12 15.03 -17.04
C GLU A 11 16.82 14.67 -17.76
N LYS A 12 16.12 13.62 -17.30
CA LYS A 12 14.81 13.24 -17.84
C LYS A 12 13.73 14.26 -17.48
N VAL A 13 13.69 14.74 -16.24
CA VAL A 13 12.67 15.71 -15.81
C VAL A 13 12.85 17.07 -16.46
N THR A 14 14.08 17.55 -16.72
CA THR A 14 14.26 18.83 -17.43
C THR A 14 13.75 18.79 -18.88
N GLN A 15 13.61 17.60 -19.46
CA GLN A 15 13.02 17.37 -20.78
C GLN A 15 11.49 17.21 -20.71
N GLU A 16 10.94 16.99 -19.50
CA GLU A 16 9.51 16.92 -19.24
C GLU A 16 8.94 18.34 -19.09
N LYS A 17 8.09 18.76 -20.02
CA LYS A 17 7.27 19.96 -19.79
C LYS A 17 6.18 19.64 -18.75
N GLU A 18 5.51 20.66 -18.20
CA GLU A 18 4.22 20.45 -17.53
C GLU A 18 3.22 20.02 -18.62
N ILE A 19 3.20 18.71 -18.92
CA ILE A 19 2.34 18.15 -19.93
C ILE A 19 1.01 17.76 -19.26
N ASP A 20 -0.06 17.82 -20.04
CA ASP A 20 -1.36 17.23 -19.72
C ASP A 20 -1.15 15.80 -19.19
N CYS A 21 -1.84 15.45 -18.10
CA CYS A 21 -1.82 14.11 -17.51
C CYS A 21 -2.24 12.99 -18.49
N LEU A 22 -2.72 13.34 -19.69
CA LEU A 22 -3.01 12.42 -20.79
C LEU A 22 -1.78 12.03 -21.65
N ASP A 23 -0.65 12.74 -21.54
CA ASP A 23 0.57 12.39 -22.28
C ASP A 23 1.44 11.38 -21.50
N ARG A 24 1.53 10.17 -22.05
CA ARG A 24 1.63 8.93 -21.27
C ARG A 24 3.02 8.49 -20.79
N ALA A 25 4.11 9.07 -21.31
CA ALA A 25 5.36 8.29 -21.37
C ALA A 25 6.47 8.69 -20.37
N SER A 26 6.72 9.97 -20.13
CA SER A 26 7.96 10.38 -19.46
C SER A 26 7.82 10.55 -17.94
N PRO A 27 6.89 11.37 -17.41
CA PRO A 27 6.87 11.70 -15.98
C PRO A 27 6.62 10.48 -15.08
N TYR A 28 5.84 9.51 -15.56
CA TYR A 28 5.54 8.28 -14.84
C TYR A 28 6.76 7.39 -14.63
N ARG A 29 7.57 7.20 -15.68
CA ARG A 29 8.75 6.34 -15.60
C ARG A 29 9.82 6.96 -14.72
N THR A 30 10.00 8.28 -14.84
CA THR A 30 11.00 9.01 -14.05
C THR A 30 10.63 9.09 -12.57
N ARG A 31 9.36 9.35 -12.24
CA ARG A 31 8.86 9.29 -10.86
C ARG A 31 8.97 7.90 -10.27
N ARG A 32 8.58 6.87 -11.02
CA ARG A 32 8.71 5.47 -10.59
C ARG A 32 10.16 5.10 -10.27
N LEU A 33 11.10 5.49 -11.14
CA LEU A 33 12.53 5.28 -10.90
C LEU A 33 12.98 5.97 -9.60
N PHE A 34 12.53 7.21 -9.37
CA PHE A 34 12.79 7.89 -8.10
C PHE A 34 12.26 7.08 -6.91
N TYR A 35 11.01 6.61 -6.97
CA TYR A 35 10.36 5.83 -5.92
C TYR A 35 11.11 4.53 -5.60
N GLU A 36 11.51 3.78 -6.63
CA GLU A 36 12.27 2.53 -6.50
C GLU A 36 13.62 2.72 -5.78
N HIS A 37 14.20 3.92 -5.87
CA HIS A 37 15.47 4.27 -5.23
C HIS A 37 15.35 5.07 -3.93
N THR A 38 14.13 5.40 -3.49
CA THR A 38 13.85 6.22 -2.30
C THR A 38 12.81 5.58 -1.40
N TYR A 39 11.52 5.90 -1.59
CA TYR A 39 10.41 5.54 -0.71
C TYR A 39 10.18 4.02 -0.57
N LEU A 40 10.63 3.21 -1.54
CA LEU A 40 10.60 1.75 -1.42
C LEU A 40 11.63 1.20 -0.43
N LYS A 41 12.71 1.95 -0.14
CA LYS A 41 13.88 1.47 0.59
C LYS A 41 14.02 2.07 1.97
N SER A 42 13.66 3.34 2.14
CA SER A 42 13.74 4.00 3.44
C SER A 42 12.82 5.23 3.55
N ILE A 43 12.48 5.56 4.79
CA ILE A 43 11.73 6.76 5.16
C ILE A 43 12.74 7.86 5.49
N SER A 44 12.76 8.94 4.72
CA SER A 44 13.66 10.08 4.93
C SER A 44 13.02 11.38 4.44
N SER A 45 13.11 12.43 5.26
CA SER A 45 12.67 13.77 4.89
C SER A 45 13.48 14.38 3.75
N GLU A 46 14.72 13.93 3.53
CA GLU A 46 15.53 14.34 2.38
C GLU A 46 14.95 13.82 1.07
N HIS A 47 14.23 12.68 1.08
CA HIS A 47 13.53 12.19 -0.11
C HIS A 47 12.40 13.15 -0.52
N ASP A 48 11.65 13.69 0.45
CA ASP A 48 10.56 14.63 0.18
C ASP A 48 11.09 15.97 -0.35
N LYS A 49 12.18 16.49 0.23
CA LYS A 49 12.86 17.69 -0.30
C LYS A 49 13.30 17.48 -1.74
N LEU A 50 14.03 16.40 -1.99
CA LEU A 50 14.56 16.09 -3.31
C LEU A 50 13.45 15.83 -4.33
N PHE A 51 12.35 15.19 -3.92
CA PHE A 51 11.19 14.99 -4.78
C PHE A 51 10.59 16.34 -5.22
N ASN A 52 10.39 17.28 -4.29
CA ASN A 52 9.82 18.59 -4.58
C ASN A 52 10.77 19.50 -5.37
N GLU A 53 12.08 19.31 -5.27
CA GLU A 53 13.08 20.00 -6.11
C GLU A 53 13.05 19.53 -7.56
N ILE A 54 12.76 18.25 -7.78
CA ILE A 54 12.84 17.62 -9.09
C ILE A 54 11.49 17.68 -9.80
N PHE A 55 10.41 17.28 -9.13
CA PHE A 55 9.11 17.08 -9.74
C PHE A 55 8.16 18.22 -9.40
N TYR A 56 7.42 18.68 -10.41
CA TYR A 56 6.36 19.66 -10.23
C TYR A 56 5.14 19.07 -9.51
N VAL A 57 4.39 19.93 -8.81
CA VAL A 57 3.08 19.62 -8.25
C VAL A 57 2.02 19.64 -9.37
N PRO A 58 1.38 18.52 -9.70
CA PRO A 58 0.41 18.43 -10.80
C PRO A 58 -0.87 19.23 -10.48
N LYS A 59 -1.56 19.71 -11.53
CA LYS A 59 -2.75 20.57 -11.40
C LYS A 59 -3.88 19.88 -10.64
N GLU A 60 -4.04 18.57 -10.85
CA GLU A 60 -5.01 17.74 -10.14
C GLU A 60 -4.72 17.73 -8.64
N LEU A 61 -3.44 17.63 -8.24
CA LEU A 61 -3.08 17.70 -6.83
C LEU A 61 -3.38 19.08 -6.25
N LYS A 62 -3.09 20.16 -6.98
CA LYS A 62 -3.43 21.53 -6.55
C LYS A 62 -4.94 21.66 -6.28
N HIS A 63 -5.77 21.14 -7.18
CA HIS A 63 -7.22 21.10 -7.00
C HIS A 63 -7.64 20.29 -5.77
N GLU A 64 -7.08 19.10 -5.58
CA GLU A 64 -7.44 18.24 -4.44
C GLU A 64 -6.97 18.82 -3.09
N LEU A 65 -5.86 19.57 -3.07
CA LEU A 65 -5.38 20.30 -1.90
C LEU A 65 -6.37 21.38 -1.42
N GLU A 66 -7.18 21.92 -2.32
CA GLU A 66 -8.23 22.90 -2.00
C GLU A 66 -9.58 22.24 -1.67
N HIS A 67 -9.72 20.94 -1.97
CA HIS A 67 -10.94 20.16 -1.80
C HIS A 67 -10.74 18.92 -0.93
N SER A 68 -10.67 17.71 -1.51
CA SER A 68 -10.76 16.48 -0.73
C SER A 68 -9.65 16.36 0.32
N LEU A 69 -8.42 16.79 0.01
CA LEU A 69 -7.28 16.76 0.94
C LEU A 69 -7.33 17.86 2.01
N LYS A 70 -8.13 18.91 1.78
CA LYS A 70 -8.49 19.89 2.81
C LYS A 70 -9.61 19.33 3.70
N GLU A 71 -10.63 18.77 3.08
CA GLU A 71 -11.84 18.23 3.73
C GLU A 71 -11.54 17.08 4.69
N ILE A 72 -10.54 16.23 4.40
CA ILE A 72 -10.14 15.14 5.30
C ILE A 72 -9.64 15.65 6.66
N LYS A 73 -9.26 16.92 6.77
CA LYS A 73 -8.84 17.58 8.03
C LYS A 73 -9.98 18.35 8.70
N SER A 74 -11.20 18.28 8.17
CA SER A 74 -12.36 18.99 8.71
C SER A 74 -12.66 18.55 10.14
N LYS A 75 -13.18 19.48 10.97
CA LYS A 75 -13.72 19.13 12.30
C LYS A 75 -15.03 18.35 12.20
N ASP A 76 -15.71 18.40 11.06
CA ASP A 76 -16.97 17.69 10.81
C ASP A 76 -16.71 16.28 10.27
N ASP A 77 -17.17 15.28 11.02
CA ASP A 77 -17.10 13.86 10.68
C ASP A 77 -17.78 13.53 9.35
N ALA A 78 -18.90 14.16 9.00
CA ALA A 78 -19.61 13.88 7.76
C ALA A 78 -18.76 14.29 6.54
N ILE A 79 -18.09 15.44 6.64
CA ILE A 79 -17.15 15.93 5.61
C ILE A 79 -15.95 14.98 5.51
N ARG A 80 -15.36 14.58 6.64
CA ARG A 80 -14.22 13.65 6.62
C ARG A 80 -14.61 12.27 6.06
N ILE A 81 -15.80 11.74 6.39
CA ILE A 81 -16.31 10.49 5.81
C ILE A 81 -16.46 10.61 4.30
N LYS A 82 -17.05 11.71 3.81
CA LYS A 82 -17.23 11.95 2.37
C LYS A 82 -15.88 11.97 1.65
N SER A 83 -14.90 12.69 2.19
CA SER A 83 -13.54 12.76 1.65
C SER A 83 -12.82 11.41 1.70
N ALA A 84 -12.89 10.67 2.80
CA ALA A 84 -12.27 9.35 2.92
C ALA A 84 -12.85 8.34 1.90
N ARG A 85 -14.17 8.35 1.70
CA ARG A 85 -14.83 7.55 0.65
C ARG A 85 -14.41 7.98 -0.75
N TYR A 86 -14.21 9.29 -0.97
CA TYR A 86 -13.70 9.80 -2.22
C TYR A 86 -12.31 9.22 -2.53
N PHE A 87 -11.36 9.26 -1.59
CA PHE A 87 -10.04 8.66 -1.79
C PHE A 87 -10.09 7.16 -2.03
N GLN A 88 -10.92 6.45 -1.27
CA GLN A 88 -11.11 5.02 -1.50
C GLN A 88 -11.62 4.75 -2.92
N ARG A 89 -12.63 5.49 -3.39
CA ARG A 89 -13.20 5.33 -4.73
C ARG A 89 -12.19 5.70 -5.82
N GLN A 90 -11.46 6.80 -5.67
CA GLN A 90 -10.48 7.22 -6.67
C GLN A 90 -9.36 6.19 -6.80
N SER A 91 -8.85 5.69 -5.68
CA SER A 91 -7.82 4.64 -5.68
C SER A 91 -8.34 3.27 -6.12
N TYR A 92 -9.60 2.92 -5.82
CA TYR A 92 -10.15 1.58 -6.09
C TYR A 92 -10.92 1.43 -7.41
N ASP A 93 -11.60 2.45 -7.90
CA ASP A 93 -12.49 2.32 -9.07
C ASP A 93 -11.91 2.98 -10.32
N THR A 94 -10.97 3.91 -10.15
CA THR A 94 -10.46 4.72 -11.26
C THR A 94 -9.08 4.24 -11.71
N THR A 95 -8.96 3.97 -13.01
CA THR A 95 -7.70 3.64 -13.68
C THR A 95 -7.19 4.79 -14.54
N ALA A 96 -7.81 5.98 -14.41
CA ALA A 96 -7.41 7.15 -15.15
C ALA A 96 -6.00 7.61 -14.72
N MET A 97 -5.17 7.87 -15.71
CA MET A 97 -3.78 8.30 -15.56
C MET A 97 -3.69 9.53 -14.64
N CYS A 98 -4.49 10.56 -14.89
CA CYS A 98 -4.55 11.77 -14.09
C CYS A 98 -4.80 11.50 -12.59
N VAL A 99 -5.61 10.48 -12.26
CA VAL A 99 -5.88 10.09 -10.88
C VAL A 99 -4.66 9.45 -10.22
N GLU A 100 -3.92 8.62 -10.95
CA GLU A 100 -2.64 8.06 -10.48
C GLU A 100 -1.61 9.15 -10.17
N ILE A 101 -1.47 10.17 -11.05
CA ILE A 101 -0.45 11.22 -10.93
C ILE A 101 -0.51 11.94 -9.58
N TRP A 102 -1.71 12.24 -9.10
CA TRP A 102 -1.89 12.97 -7.84
C TRP A 102 -2.05 12.03 -6.64
N LEU A 103 -2.69 10.86 -6.80
CA LEU A 103 -2.83 9.90 -5.69
C LEU A 103 -1.49 9.28 -5.29
N ALA A 104 -0.64 8.94 -6.25
CA ALA A 104 0.70 8.41 -6.03
C ALA A 104 1.76 9.51 -5.83
N HIS A 105 1.35 10.73 -5.48
CA HIS A 105 2.25 11.81 -5.10
C HIS A 105 2.59 11.72 -3.61
N PRO A 106 3.87 11.89 -3.19
CA PRO A 106 4.29 11.82 -1.79
C PRO A 106 3.46 12.68 -0.83
N LEU A 107 3.19 13.93 -1.21
CA LEU A 107 2.36 14.86 -0.43
C LEU A 107 0.94 14.32 -0.18
N THR A 108 0.29 13.71 -1.18
CA THR A 108 -1.06 13.13 -1.02
C THR A 108 -1.04 12.01 0.01
N VAL A 109 -0.06 11.10 -0.11
CA VAL A 109 0.09 9.97 0.81
C VAL A 109 0.40 10.45 2.22
N GLU A 110 1.30 11.42 2.38
CA GLU A 110 1.61 12.03 3.68
C GLU A 110 0.37 12.64 4.33
N LEU A 111 -0.46 13.36 3.57
CA LEU A 111 -1.67 13.98 4.09
C LEU A 111 -2.73 12.96 4.51
N ILE A 112 -2.90 11.87 3.75
CA ILE A 112 -3.80 10.77 4.12
C ILE A 112 -3.28 10.03 5.36
N ILE A 113 -1.97 9.79 5.45
CA ILE A 113 -1.33 9.18 6.64
C ILE A 113 -1.58 10.04 7.88
N LYS A 114 -1.29 11.34 7.82
CA LYS A 114 -1.52 12.27 8.95
C LYS A 114 -2.98 12.30 9.39
N ALA A 115 -3.92 12.17 8.45
CA ALA A 115 -5.34 12.06 8.76
C ALA A 115 -5.66 10.74 9.46
N LEU A 116 -5.15 9.61 8.95
CA LEU A 116 -5.34 8.29 9.54
C LEU A 116 -4.80 8.19 10.97
N GLU A 117 -3.58 8.68 11.22
CA GLU A 117 -2.92 8.61 12.54
C GLU A 117 -3.76 9.24 13.66
N LYS A 118 -4.45 10.33 13.34
CA LYS A 118 -5.28 11.12 14.27
C LYS A 118 -6.75 10.74 14.27
N GLU A 119 -7.18 9.81 13.41
CA GLU A 119 -8.59 9.50 13.25
C GLU A 119 -9.07 8.55 14.35
N GLU A 120 -10.20 8.91 14.97
CA GLU A 120 -10.87 8.15 16.02
C GLU A 120 -12.20 7.56 15.52
N ASN A 121 -12.77 8.12 14.46
CA ASN A 121 -14.01 7.65 13.89
C ASN A 121 -13.78 6.35 13.10
N LYS A 122 -14.26 5.24 13.66
CA LYS A 122 -14.17 3.88 13.10
C LYS A 122 -14.81 3.72 11.72
N LYS A 123 -15.68 4.64 11.29
CA LYS A 123 -16.24 4.64 9.93
C LYS A 123 -15.27 5.20 8.90
N ILE A 124 -14.32 6.04 9.30
CA ILE A 124 -13.36 6.71 8.40
C ILE A 124 -12.11 5.84 8.19
N ILE A 125 -11.57 5.29 9.28
CA ILE A 125 -10.35 4.44 9.29
C ILE A 125 -10.31 3.39 8.16
N PRO A 126 -11.35 2.54 7.95
CA PRO A 126 -11.29 1.51 6.91
C PRO A 126 -11.18 2.09 5.49
N TYR A 127 -11.74 3.29 5.25
CA TYR A 127 -11.64 3.96 3.95
C TYR A 127 -10.23 4.48 3.70
N LEU A 128 -9.59 5.09 4.71
CA LEU A 128 -8.22 5.60 4.58
C LEU A 128 -7.19 4.48 4.41
N ILE A 129 -7.30 3.42 5.22
CA ILE A 129 -6.44 2.24 5.10
C ILE A 129 -6.58 1.63 3.69
N MET A 130 -7.82 1.46 3.22
CA MET A 130 -8.07 0.91 1.90
C MET A 130 -7.55 1.83 0.78
N ALA A 131 -7.69 3.15 0.92
CA ALA A 131 -7.16 4.10 -0.05
C ALA A 131 -5.64 4.00 -0.16
N LEU A 132 -4.92 4.05 0.97
CA LEU A 132 -3.47 3.90 1.01
C LEU A 132 -3.02 2.54 0.43
N GLY A 133 -3.70 1.46 0.80
CA GLY A 133 -3.40 0.13 0.27
C GLY A 133 -3.63 0.03 -1.24
N MET A 134 -4.67 0.66 -1.78
CA MET A 134 -4.95 0.65 -3.21
C MET A 134 -4.00 1.55 -4.00
N ILE A 135 -3.59 2.69 -3.46
CA ILE A 135 -2.51 3.51 -4.02
C ILE A 135 -1.24 2.67 -4.15
N ALA A 136 -0.83 2.01 -3.07
CA ALA A 136 0.38 1.18 -3.07
C ALA A 136 0.30 0.01 -4.05
N PHE A 137 -0.85 -0.65 -4.12
CA PHE A 137 -1.06 -1.82 -4.98
C PHE A 137 -1.16 -1.46 -6.47
N ARG A 138 -2.07 -0.55 -6.83
CA ARG A 138 -2.43 -0.30 -8.23
C ARG A 138 -1.39 0.52 -8.95
N TYR A 139 -0.86 1.55 -8.30
CA TYR A 139 0.11 2.46 -8.90
C TYR A 139 1.55 2.02 -8.64
N GLN A 140 1.73 0.82 -8.05
CA GLN A 140 3.03 0.26 -7.67
C GLN A 140 3.86 1.23 -6.79
N PHE A 141 3.18 2.14 -6.10
CA PHE A 141 3.76 3.14 -5.21
C PHE A 141 3.86 2.59 -3.78
N LYS A 142 4.73 1.60 -3.57
CA LYS A 142 4.86 0.93 -2.26
C LYS A 142 5.68 1.77 -1.25
N ASP A 143 5.28 3.03 -1.04
CA ASP A 143 5.88 3.93 -0.05
C ASP A 143 5.84 3.32 1.35
N LEU A 144 7.01 3.04 1.94
CA LEU A 144 7.13 2.38 3.24
C LEU A 144 6.42 3.14 4.37
N ARG A 145 6.21 4.45 4.24
CA ARG A 145 5.44 5.24 5.22
C ARG A 145 4.02 4.72 5.37
N ILE A 146 3.42 4.21 4.29
CA ILE A 146 2.09 3.58 4.32
C ILE A 146 2.10 2.36 5.24
N TYR A 147 3.10 1.49 5.09
CA TYR A 147 3.23 0.29 5.91
C TYR A 147 3.37 0.65 7.39
N GLU A 148 4.27 1.59 7.71
CA GLU A 148 4.52 2.04 9.08
C GLU A 148 3.32 2.75 9.73
N ALA A 149 2.55 3.53 8.96
CA ALA A 149 1.35 4.19 9.46
C ALA A 149 0.18 3.23 9.72
N VAL A 150 0.09 2.16 8.91
CA VAL A 150 -1.04 1.24 8.92
C VAL A 150 -0.83 0.11 9.93
N LYS A 151 0.39 -0.40 10.11
CA LYS A 151 0.64 -1.56 10.99
C LYS A 151 0.21 -1.39 12.48
N PRO A 152 0.29 -0.22 13.13
CA PRO A 152 -0.10 -0.07 14.54
C PRO A 152 -1.58 -0.41 14.79
N PHE A 153 -2.44 -0.26 13.78
CA PHE A 153 -3.86 -0.60 13.87
C PHE A 153 -4.09 -2.11 14.09
N PHE A 154 -3.11 -2.99 13.83
CA PHE A 154 -3.26 -4.42 14.12
C PHE A 154 -3.50 -4.69 15.60
N TYR A 155 -2.76 -3.99 16.47
CA TYR A 155 -2.79 -4.15 17.92
C TYR A 155 -3.73 -3.18 18.64
N ASP A 156 -4.18 -2.13 17.95
CA ASP A 156 -5.09 -1.13 18.53
C ASP A 156 -6.52 -1.67 18.70
N LYS A 157 -6.79 -2.29 19.85
CA LYS A 157 -8.12 -2.83 20.18
C LYS A 157 -9.21 -1.76 20.25
N LYS A 158 -8.87 -0.49 20.50
CA LYS A 158 -9.86 0.58 20.66
C LYS A 158 -10.39 1.01 19.31
N ARG A 159 -9.51 1.20 18.33
CA ARG A 159 -9.86 1.72 17.00
C ARG A 159 -10.16 0.63 15.97
N THR A 160 -9.75 -0.61 16.20
CA THR A 160 -9.80 -1.66 15.17
C THR A 160 -10.97 -2.63 15.30
N SER A 161 -11.82 -2.68 14.27
CA SER A 161 -12.90 -3.67 14.07
C SER A 161 -12.44 -4.86 13.21
N LYS A 162 -13.26 -5.93 13.12
CA LYS A 162 -13.01 -7.07 12.19
C LYS A 162 -12.85 -6.58 10.74
N GLU A 163 -13.68 -5.62 10.31
CA GLU A 163 -13.58 -5.03 8.97
C GLU A 163 -12.26 -4.28 8.77
N ILE A 164 -11.87 -3.45 9.74
CA ILE A 164 -10.59 -2.73 9.69
C ILE A 164 -9.44 -3.73 9.60
N LYS A 165 -9.46 -4.85 10.35
CA LYS A 165 -8.43 -5.90 10.23
C LYS A 165 -8.36 -6.51 8.83
N ILE A 166 -9.48 -6.71 8.14
CA ILE A 166 -9.46 -7.21 6.75
C ILE A 166 -8.76 -6.21 5.82
N ARG A 167 -9.11 -4.91 5.93
CA ARG A 167 -8.53 -3.84 5.09
C ARG A 167 -7.05 -3.61 5.39
N LEU A 168 -6.72 -3.62 6.67
CA LEU A 168 -5.35 -3.57 7.20
C LEU A 168 -4.51 -4.68 6.59
N MET A 169 -4.96 -5.92 6.70
CA MET A 169 -4.19 -7.05 6.17
C MET A 169 -4.07 -7.00 4.65
N SER A 170 -5.13 -6.59 3.96
CA SER A 170 -5.09 -6.38 2.51
C SER A 170 -4.07 -5.33 2.09
N THR A 171 -3.83 -4.34 2.94
CA THR A 171 -2.88 -3.24 2.72
C THR A 171 -1.45 -3.66 3.04
N LEU A 172 -1.19 -4.20 4.23
CA LEU A 172 0.13 -4.68 4.63
C LEU A 172 0.67 -5.73 3.66
N CYS A 173 -0.23 -6.53 3.08
CA CYS A 173 0.13 -7.51 2.08
C CYS A 173 0.63 -6.92 0.74
N ASN A 174 0.49 -5.63 0.47
CA ASN A 174 1.05 -5.07 -0.76
C ASN A 174 2.57 -4.81 -0.68
N PHE A 175 3.14 -4.89 0.53
CA PHE A 175 4.54 -4.57 0.83
C PHE A 175 5.40 -5.83 0.99
N GLU A 176 6.72 -5.69 0.84
CA GLU A 176 7.67 -6.82 0.88
C GLU A 176 8.30 -7.06 2.25
N ASN A 177 7.91 -6.25 3.25
CA ASN A 177 8.39 -6.32 4.63
C ASN A 177 8.18 -7.72 5.23
N PRO A 178 9.24 -8.40 5.72
CA PRO A 178 9.13 -9.75 6.31
C PRO A 178 8.19 -9.83 7.52
N GLU A 179 8.17 -8.79 8.36
CA GLU A 179 7.32 -8.67 9.55
C GLU A 179 5.83 -8.89 9.24
N LYS A 180 5.39 -8.62 8.00
CA LYS A 180 3.99 -8.78 7.60
C LYS A 180 3.46 -10.20 7.85
N TRP A 181 4.35 -11.19 7.78
CA TRP A 181 3.99 -12.59 7.96
C TRP A 181 3.59 -12.91 9.39
N GLU A 182 4.08 -12.16 10.38
CA GLU A 182 3.64 -12.29 11.78
C GLU A 182 2.17 -11.91 11.91
N TYR A 183 1.75 -10.78 11.33
CA TYR A 183 0.34 -10.36 11.34
C TYR A 183 -0.58 -11.36 10.65
N VAL A 184 -0.13 -11.92 9.53
CA VAL A 184 -0.88 -12.95 8.81
C VAL A 184 -0.99 -14.23 9.67
N TYR A 185 0.11 -14.69 10.26
CA TYR A 185 0.11 -15.84 11.16
C TYR A 185 -0.85 -15.66 12.34
N GLU A 186 -0.81 -14.49 12.99
CA GLU A 186 -1.68 -14.16 14.12
C GLU A 186 -3.18 -14.26 13.78
N VAL A 187 -3.56 -13.94 12.55
CA VAL A 187 -4.93 -14.11 12.06
C VAL A 187 -5.26 -15.58 11.81
N LEU A 188 -4.35 -16.34 11.21
CA LEU A 188 -4.59 -17.72 10.80
C LEU A 188 -4.55 -18.72 11.96
N LYS A 189 -3.73 -18.48 12.99
CA LYS A 189 -3.47 -19.41 14.10
C LYS A 189 -4.70 -19.68 14.96
N ASN A 190 -5.61 -18.71 15.06
CA ASN A 190 -6.87 -18.86 15.76
C ASN A 190 -7.89 -19.39 14.75
N LYS A 191 -8.23 -20.69 14.84
CA LYS A 191 -9.26 -21.50 14.12
C LYS A 191 -10.05 -20.84 12.96
N PRO A 192 -10.49 -21.63 11.96
CA PRO A 192 -11.13 -21.10 10.75
C PRO A 192 -12.23 -20.08 11.05
N ASN A 193 -12.09 -18.88 10.49
CA ASN A 193 -13.05 -17.78 10.59
C ASN A 193 -13.05 -17.00 9.27
N ASP A 194 -14.10 -16.21 9.00
CA ASP A 194 -14.23 -15.51 7.71
C ASP A 194 -13.03 -14.61 7.36
N LEU A 195 -12.40 -14.01 8.38
CA LEU A 195 -11.24 -13.15 8.18
C LEU A 195 -10.04 -14.00 7.72
N ALA A 196 -9.82 -15.16 8.31
CA ALA A 196 -8.80 -16.11 7.88
C ALA A 196 -9.02 -16.60 6.45
N PHE A 197 -10.26 -16.96 6.07
CA PHE A 197 -10.58 -17.37 4.69
C PHE A 197 -10.35 -16.24 3.69
N LYS A 198 -10.81 -15.01 3.99
CA LYS A 198 -10.56 -13.84 3.12
C LYS A 198 -9.07 -13.55 2.97
N LEU A 199 -8.31 -13.71 4.05
CA LEU A 199 -6.87 -13.51 4.04
C LEU A 199 -6.17 -14.57 3.18
N ILE A 200 -6.51 -15.85 3.34
CA ILE A 200 -6.01 -16.96 2.51
C ILE A 200 -6.25 -16.67 1.01
N ASN A 201 -7.47 -16.29 0.63
CA ASN A 201 -7.78 -15.96 -0.77
C ASN A 201 -6.95 -14.79 -1.29
N ARG A 202 -6.74 -13.76 -0.45
CA ARG A 202 -5.93 -12.60 -0.82
C ARG A 202 -4.46 -12.98 -0.98
N ILE A 203 -3.94 -13.87 -0.13
CA ILE A 203 -2.56 -14.34 -0.25
C ILE A 203 -2.37 -15.04 -1.61
N ILE A 204 -3.33 -15.87 -2.01
CA ILE A 204 -3.29 -16.60 -3.28
C ILE A 204 -3.40 -15.69 -4.48
N GLY A 205 -4.47 -14.90 -4.56
CA GLY A 205 -4.72 -14.02 -5.70
C GLY A 205 -3.70 -12.88 -5.82
N GLY A 206 -3.11 -12.47 -4.70
CA GLY A 206 -2.12 -11.39 -4.64
C GLY A 206 -0.69 -11.85 -4.89
N TYR A 207 -0.26 -12.98 -4.31
CA TYR A 207 1.15 -13.36 -4.29
C TYR A 207 1.45 -14.61 -5.08
N PHE A 208 0.68 -15.68 -4.89
CA PHE A 208 0.98 -16.96 -5.55
C PHE A 208 0.73 -16.92 -7.06
N TYR A 209 -0.31 -16.23 -7.50
CA TYR A 209 -0.62 -16.13 -8.94
C TYR A 209 0.05 -14.96 -9.67
N ARG A 210 0.52 -13.91 -8.98
CA ARG A 210 1.02 -12.68 -9.63
C ARG A 210 2.51 -12.40 -9.42
N SER A 211 3.17 -13.04 -8.46
CA SER A 211 4.57 -12.77 -8.15
C SER A 211 5.28 -14.01 -7.56
N ASN A 212 6.08 -14.71 -8.37
CA ASN A 212 6.88 -15.87 -7.96
C ASN A 212 7.82 -15.63 -6.74
N ASN A 213 7.97 -14.39 -6.25
CA ASN A 213 9.02 -14.00 -5.30
C ASN A 213 8.56 -13.70 -3.86
N THR A 214 7.27 -13.74 -3.50
CA THR A 214 6.90 -13.18 -2.18
C THR A 214 7.00 -14.14 -0.99
N VAL A 215 7.02 -15.45 -1.23
CA VAL A 215 7.37 -16.45 -0.20
C VAL A 215 8.86 -16.36 0.18
N GLN A 216 9.71 -15.76 -0.66
CA GLN A 216 11.17 -15.72 -0.47
C GLN A 216 11.60 -14.97 0.79
N ASN A 217 10.79 -14.01 1.26
CA ASN A 217 11.11 -13.20 2.44
C ASN A 217 10.54 -13.79 3.75
N MET A 218 9.93 -14.98 3.70
CA MET A 218 9.45 -15.68 4.89
C MET A 218 10.59 -16.50 5.50
N SER A 219 10.84 -16.34 6.81
CA SER A 219 11.82 -17.19 7.50
C SER A 219 11.38 -18.66 7.48
N ARG A 220 12.34 -19.59 7.55
CA ARG A 220 12.06 -21.03 7.58
C ARG A 220 11.13 -21.40 8.75
N GLU A 221 11.32 -20.76 9.91
CA GLU A 221 10.45 -20.94 11.06
C GLU A 221 9.02 -20.49 10.78
N MET A 222 8.84 -19.27 10.24
CA MET A 222 7.53 -18.74 9.90
C MET A 222 6.83 -19.61 8.86
N LYS A 223 7.57 -20.11 7.87
CA LYS A 223 7.06 -21.04 6.86
C LYS A 223 6.52 -22.33 7.48
N ASN A 224 7.27 -22.92 8.41
CA ASN A 224 6.83 -24.12 9.13
C ASN A 224 5.57 -23.86 9.97
N ASN A 225 5.49 -22.69 10.61
CA ASN A 225 4.31 -22.27 11.37
C ASN A 225 3.07 -22.11 10.46
N PHE A 226 3.24 -21.50 9.29
CA PHE A 226 2.19 -21.39 8.28
C PHE A 226 1.70 -22.76 7.80
N ILE A 227 2.61 -23.68 7.49
CA ILE A 227 2.25 -25.03 7.05
C ILE A 227 1.38 -25.72 8.12
N LYS A 228 1.82 -25.70 9.40
CA LYS A 228 1.06 -26.30 10.50
C LYS A 228 -0.35 -25.71 10.63
N VAL A 229 -0.45 -24.39 10.54
CA VAL A 229 -1.75 -23.70 10.65
C VAL A 229 -2.65 -24.03 9.45
N LEU A 230 -2.13 -23.93 8.23
CA LEU A 230 -2.90 -24.16 7.00
C LEU A 230 -3.38 -25.61 6.85
N MET A 231 -2.66 -26.59 7.41
CA MET A 231 -3.12 -27.99 7.44
C MET A 231 -4.46 -28.19 8.17
N SER A 232 -4.82 -27.28 9.08
CA SER A 232 -6.12 -27.31 9.76
C SER A 232 -7.28 -26.74 8.93
N TYR A 233 -7.00 -26.14 7.78
CA TYR A 233 -8.00 -25.54 6.90
C TYR A 233 -8.35 -26.51 5.77
N ASP A 234 -9.55 -27.07 5.80
CA ASP A 234 -10.06 -27.89 4.69
C ASP A 234 -10.74 -27.00 3.62
N ASN A 235 -9.93 -26.26 2.86
CA ASN A 235 -10.40 -25.54 1.69
C ASN A 235 -9.36 -25.55 0.56
N LEU A 236 -9.82 -25.39 -0.68
CA LEU A 236 -8.99 -25.43 -1.89
C LEU A 236 -7.80 -24.47 -1.82
N TYR A 237 -8.07 -23.24 -1.38
CA TYR A 237 -7.09 -22.17 -1.31
C TYR A 237 -5.94 -22.50 -0.32
N ALA A 238 -6.25 -23.00 0.87
CA ALA A 238 -5.24 -23.43 1.84
C ALA A 238 -4.37 -24.57 1.28
N LYS A 239 -4.96 -25.51 0.53
CA LYS A 239 -4.24 -26.60 -0.15
C LYS A 239 -3.27 -26.05 -1.20
N GLU A 240 -3.70 -25.10 -2.04
CA GLU A 240 -2.82 -24.44 -3.03
C GLU A 240 -1.62 -23.72 -2.39
N ILE A 241 -1.84 -23.00 -1.28
CA ILE A 241 -0.75 -22.35 -0.54
C ILE A 241 0.22 -23.42 0.00
N LEU A 242 -0.30 -24.47 0.63
CA LEU A 242 0.51 -25.55 1.19
C LEU A 242 1.39 -26.21 0.14
N ASP A 243 0.84 -26.52 -1.03
CA ASP A 243 1.58 -27.13 -2.12
C ASP A 243 2.71 -26.23 -2.59
N THR A 244 2.46 -24.93 -2.71
CA THR A 244 3.50 -23.98 -3.13
C THR A 244 4.59 -23.83 -2.07
N LEU A 245 4.21 -23.73 -0.79
CA LEU A 245 5.18 -23.66 0.31
C LEU A 245 6.06 -24.93 0.34
N LYS A 246 5.48 -26.12 0.22
CA LYS A 246 6.20 -27.41 0.24
C LYS A 246 7.11 -27.59 -0.98
N ASN A 247 6.71 -27.13 -2.16
CA ASN A 247 7.49 -27.31 -3.38
C ASN A 247 8.66 -26.33 -3.51
N ASN A 248 8.61 -25.15 -2.87
CA ASN A 248 9.73 -24.22 -2.84
C ASN A 248 10.96 -24.74 -2.07
N ASP A 249 10.83 -25.74 -1.19
CA ASP A 249 11.99 -26.36 -0.52
C ASP A 249 12.77 -27.32 -1.42
N LYS A 250 12.22 -27.72 -2.58
CA LYS A 250 12.88 -28.65 -3.51
C LYS A 250 13.78 -27.94 -4.54
N ARG A 251 13.81 -26.60 -4.55
CA ARG A 251 14.50 -25.77 -5.56
C ARG A 251 15.66 -24.93 -5.00
N ASN A 252 15.93 -25.02 -3.69
CA ASN A 252 17.09 -24.45 -3.01
C ASN A 252 17.94 -25.57 -2.43
#